data_AF-A0A346XUN7-F1
#
_entry.id   AF-A0A346XUN7-F1
#
_cell.length_a   1.000
_cell.length_b   1.000
_cell.length_c   1.000
_cell.angle_alpha   90.00
_cell.angle_beta   90.00
_cell.angle_gamma   90.00
#
_symmetry.space_group_name_H-M   'P 1'
#
loop_
_entity.id
_entity.type
_entity.pdbx_description
1 polymer ?
#
loop_
_entity_poly.entity_id
_entity_poly.type
_entity_poly.pdbx_seq_one_letter_code
_entity_poly.pdbx_strand_id
1 'polypeptide(L)'
;MTDGGAVPGGTVVGGLDLDELAPAQRRMVEGLMAVGTPRPPFDPERAGRIRAMVESRIAEAVEGRPADAQRVVLGKTKLDALGCDGRYLDMLATPFEWSAPTVRGQLVHGSIELDHQTGRQHTVVDLMDDSWEQFRHSGDSALAFTSDLTHLESERMKADAVTAVEEFRAVFPPLPRSWSMVWEPTIAARFGAGAVTVKGKPDLVLGRPHPNERRMLLADLKTGARSGKDRADMRIYALLATLKYGQAPFRVATVYIDEGAFEHEDVTDDVLEAAARMLAERLNTALRLTDRPEAVHLTAGPACRWCGLAPTCPEKQRWDDERADTAAEALPF
;
A
#
# COMPACT_ATOMS: atom_id res chain seq x y z
N MET A 1 -30.55 35.52 -39.15
CA MET A 1 -29.50 35.65 -38.13
C MET A 1 -30.01 34.93 -36.88
N THR A 2 -29.74 33.64 -36.79
CA THR A 2 -29.97 32.85 -35.58
C THR A 2 -28.58 32.55 -35.05
N ASP A 3 -28.26 33.25 -33.98
CA ASP A 3 -26.99 33.20 -33.28
C ASP A 3 -26.82 31.80 -32.69
N GLY A 4 -25.94 31.00 -33.31
CA GLY A 4 -25.56 29.69 -32.83
C GLY A 4 -24.63 29.87 -31.64
N GLY A 5 -25.21 29.92 -30.45
CA GLY A 5 -24.47 29.91 -29.19
C GLY A 5 -23.54 28.70 -29.16
N ALA A 6 -22.25 28.95 -29.34
CA ALA A 6 -21.21 27.98 -29.08
C ALA A 6 -21.30 27.60 -27.60
N VAL A 7 -21.69 26.36 -27.32
CA VAL A 7 -21.45 25.75 -26.01
C VAL A 7 -19.94 25.77 -25.81
N PRO A 8 -19.39 26.41 -24.77
CA PRO A 8 -17.96 26.37 -24.52
C PRO A 8 -17.57 24.91 -24.30
N GLY A 9 -16.79 24.35 -25.21
CA GLY A 9 -16.33 22.97 -25.10
C GLY A 9 -15.44 22.85 -23.87
N GLY A 10 -15.93 22.14 -22.84
CA GLY A 10 -15.18 21.86 -21.63
C GLY A 10 -13.84 21.21 -21.94
N THR A 11 -12.85 21.42 -21.08
CA THR A 11 -11.52 20.83 -21.29
C THR A 11 -11.58 19.33 -21.00
N VAL A 12 -11.95 18.53 -22.00
CA VAL A 12 -12.04 17.07 -21.87
C VAL A 12 -10.66 16.43 -22.05
N VAL A 13 -10.14 15.79 -21.00
CA VAL A 13 -8.83 15.11 -21.02
C VAL A 13 -9.00 13.64 -20.61
N GLY A 14 -8.65 12.71 -21.50
CA GLY A 14 -8.75 11.28 -21.23
C GLY A 14 -10.19 10.79 -20.95
N GLY A 15 -11.21 11.53 -21.39
CA GLY A 15 -12.62 11.22 -21.12
C GLY A 15 -13.17 11.80 -19.82
N LEU A 16 -12.43 12.68 -19.14
CA LEU A 16 -12.89 13.47 -18.00
C LEU A 16 -13.11 14.91 -18.45
N ASP A 17 -14.28 15.48 -18.15
CA ASP A 17 -14.50 16.93 -18.26
C ASP A 17 -13.92 17.62 -17.03
N LEU A 18 -12.80 18.34 -17.19
CA LEU A 18 -12.14 18.98 -16.07
C LEU A 18 -12.99 20.09 -15.45
N ASP A 19 -13.90 20.70 -16.20
CA ASP A 19 -14.73 21.82 -15.74
C ASP A 19 -15.89 21.36 -14.84
N GLU A 20 -16.21 20.07 -14.86
CA GLU A 20 -17.14 19.41 -13.93
C GLU A 20 -16.47 18.91 -12.65
N LEU A 21 -15.13 18.95 -12.56
CA LEU A 21 -14.38 18.45 -11.41
C LEU A 21 -14.17 19.51 -10.33
N ALA A 22 -14.29 19.10 -9.06
CA ALA A 22 -13.87 19.93 -7.94
C ALA A 22 -12.35 20.21 -8.01
N PRO A 23 -11.85 21.33 -7.43
CA PRO A 23 -10.43 21.69 -7.49
C PRO A 23 -9.49 20.58 -6.99
N ALA A 24 -9.88 19.83 -5.95
CA ALA A 24 -9.09 18.71 -5.45
C ALA A 24 -9.02 17.54 -6.45
N GLN A 25 -10.14 17.19 -7.07
CA GLN A 25 -10.22 16.15 -8.09
C GLN A 25 -9.39 16.52 -9.33
N ARG A 26 -9.46 17.78 -9.78
CA ARG A 26 -8.66 18.28 -10.91
C ARG A 26 -7.16 18.12 -10.64
N ARG A 27 -6.69 18.45 -9.43
CA ARG A 27 -5.28 18.22 -9.02
C ARG A 27 -4.86 16.75 -9.12
N MET A 28 -5.75 15.81 -8.81
CA MET A 28 -5.45 14.38 -8.97
C MET A 28 -5.29 14.00 -10.46
N VAL A 29 -6.17 14.51 -11.33
CA VAL A 29 -6.11 14.21 -12.77
C VAL A 29 -4.83 14.78 -13.40
N GLU A 30 -4.56 16.06 -13.16
CA GLU A 30 -3.43 16.78 -13.75
C GLU A 30 -2.10 16.37 -13.12
N GLY A 31 -2.05 16.31 -11.79
CA GLY A 31 -0.80 16.13 -11.05
C GLY A 31 -0.45 14.66 -10.79
N LEU A 32 -1.40 13.85 -10.34
CA LEU A 32 -1.15 12.45 -10.00
C LEU A 32 -1.22 11.54 -11.23
N MET A 33 -2.35 11.57 -11.94
CA MET A 33 -2.60 10.71 -13.11
C MET A 33 -1.83 11.20 -14.34
N ALA A 34 -1.51 12.49 -14.39
CA ALA A 34 -0.79 13.15 -15.47
C ALA A 34 -1.40 12.80 -16.84
N VAL A 35 -2.72 12.88 -16.94
CA VAL A 35 -3.46 12.54 -18.16
C VAL A 35 -3.05 13.49 -19.28
N GLY A 36 -2.83 12.97 -20.49
CA GLY A 36 -2.41 13.77 -21.64
C GLY A 36 -0.91 14.11 -21.67
N THR A 37 -0.14 13.69 -20.66
CA THR A 37 1.32 13.87 -20.66
C THR A 37 2.03 12.70 -21.37
N PRO A 38 3.19 12.94 -22.04
CA PRO A 38 4.00 11.88 -22.61
C PRO A 38 4.41 10.86 -21.55
N ARG A 39 4.38 9.56 -21.91
CA ARG A 39 4.79 8.49 -21.00
C ARG A 39 6.24 8.07 -21.26
N PRO A 40 6.98 7.64 -20.23
CA PRO A 40 8.35 7.21 -20.41
C PRO A 40 8.40 5.91 -21.22
N PRO A 41 9.48 5.69 -22.01
CA PRO A 41 9.65 4.48 -22.78
C PRO A 41 9.83 3.25 -21.87
N PHE A 42 9.57 2.09 -22.44
CA PHE A 42 9.73 0.81 -21.75
C PHE A 42 10.96 0.05 -22.26
N ASP A 43 11.71 -0.55 -21.33
CA ASP A 43 12.82 -1.46 -21.61
C ASP A 43 12.39 -2.92 -21.31
N PRO A 44 12.28 -3.79 -22.34
CA PRO A 44 11.80 -5.16 -22.19
C PRO A 44 12.69 -6.07 -21.35
N GLU A 45 13.97 -5.74 -21.19
CA GLU A 45 14.93 -6.58 -20.45
C GLU A 45 15.03 -6.19 -18.96
N ARG A 46 14.50 -5.01 -18.59
CA ARG A 46 14.63 -4.44 -17.24
C ARG A 46 14.15 -5.40 -16.16
N ALA A 47 12.99 -6.04 -16.36
CA ALA A 47 12.44 -6.99 -15.39
C ALA A 47 13.36 -8.19 -15.15
N GLY A 48 13.99 -8.70 -16.22
CA GLY A 48 14.96 -9.81 -16.14
C GLY A 48 16.21 -9.42 -15.37
N ARG A 49 16.77 -8.23 -15.64
CA ARG A 49 17.96 -7.73 -14.92
C ARG A 49 17.70 -7.48 -13.43
N ILE A 50 16.53 -6.90 -13.11
CA ILE A 50 16.10 -6.70 -11.73
C ILE A 50 15.92 -8.03 -10.99
N ARG A 51 15.31 -9.03 -11.63
CA ARG A 51 15.21 -10.38 -11.06
C ARG A 51 16.59 -10.96 -10.77
N ALA A 52 17.49 -10.96 -11.76
CA ALA A 52 18.83 -11.50 -11.60
C ALA A 52 19.60 -10.83 -10.46
N MET A 53 19.44 -9.52 -10.28
CA MET A 53 20.04 -8.78 -9.17
C MET A 53 19.56 -9.28 -7.80
N VAL A 54 18.25 -9.47 -7.62
CA VAL A 54 17.70 -9.97 -6.35
C VAL A 54 18.14 -11.42 -6.12
N GLU A 55 18.02 -12.30 -7.12
CA GLU A 55 18.41 -13.71 -7.02
C GLU A 55 19.90 -13.86 -6.64
N SER A 56 20.79 -13.11 -7.30
CA SER A 56 22.23 -13.15 -7.00
C SER A 56 22.55 -12.71 -5.57
N ARG A 57 21.82 -11.72 -5.04
CA ARG A 57 22.06 -11.18 -3.68
C ARG A 57 21.54 -12.07 -2.56
N ILE A 58 20.62 -12.99 -2.86
CA ILE A 58 20.07 -13.92 -1.88
C ILE A 58 20.58 -15.35 -2.05
N ALA A 59 21.40 -15.61 -3.08
CA ALA A 59 21.82 -16.95 -3.48
C ALA A 59 22.44 -17.72 -2.31
N GLU A 60 23.42 -17.13 -1.61
CA GLU A 60 24.09 -17.76 -0.46
C GLU A 60 23.11 -18.09 0.67
N ALA A 61 22.20 -17.16 0.99
CA ALA A 61 21.20 -17.39 2.03
C ALA A 61 20.21 -18.50 1.66
N VAL A 62 19.91 -18.66 0.37
CA VAL A 62 19.02 -19.71 -0.15
C VAL A 62 19.74 -21.07 -0.21
N GLU A 63 21.02 -21.10 -0.58
CA GLU A 63 21.84 -22.32 -0.62
C GLU A 63 22.13 -22.86 0.79
N GLY A 64 22.30 -21.98 1.78
CA GLY A 64 22.57 -22.34 3.17
C GLY A 64 21.35 -22.82 3.98
N ARG A 65 20.15 -22.86 3.38
CA ARG A 65 18.93 -23.23 4.08
C ARG A 65 18.89 -24.72 4.43
N PRO A 66 18.33 -25.10 5.60
CA PRO A 66 18.03 -26.50 5.90
C PRO A 66 17.14 -27.16 4.83
N ALA A 67 17.27 -28.47 4.65
CA ALA A 67 16.50 -29.22 3.66
C ALA A 67 14.98 -29.21 3.94
N ASP A 68 14.60 -29.05 5.21
CA ASP A 68 13.22 -28.97 5.70
C ASP A 68 12.75 -27.52 5.94
N ALA A 69 13.53 -26.53 5.49
CA ALA A 69 13.21 -25.12 5.70
C ALA A 69 11.85 -24.73 5.08
N GLN A 70 11.02 -24.03 5.85
CA GLN A 70 9.72 -23.59 5.39
C GLN A 70 9.83 -22.44 4.38
N ARG A 71 8.89 -22.37 3.44
CA ARG A 71 8.80 -21.23 2.53
C ARG A 71 8.48 -19.96 3.29
N VAL A 72 9.25 -18.91 3.03
CA VAL A 72 9.00 -17.59 3.62
C VAL A 72 8.01 -16.84 2.74
N VAL A 73 6.92 -16.37 3.33
CA VAL A 73 5.94 -15.51 2.62
C VAL A 73 5.89 -14.15 3.32
N LEU A 74 6.24 -13.10 2.58
CA LEU A 74 6.32 -11.72 3.07
C LEU A 74 5.25 -10.86 2.39
N GLY A 75 4.42 -10.21 3.20
CA GLY A 75 3.57 -9.09 2.78
C GLY A 75 4.07 -7.79 3.41
N LYS A 76 3.37 -6.67 3.15
CA LYS A 76 3.69 -5.34 3.70
C LYS A 76 4.03 -5.36 5.19
N THR A 77 3.12 -5.86 6.04
CA THR A 77 3.30 -5.91 7.49
C THR A 77 4.57 -6.67 7.90
N LYS A 78 4.86 -7.78 7.21
CA LYS A 78 6.05 -8.58 7.48
C LYS A 78 7.33 -7.89 7.04
N LEU A 79 7.31 -7.26 5.87
CA LEU A 79 8.43 -6.45 5.40
C LEU A 79 8.70 -5.30 6.38
N ASP A 80 7.67 -4.63 6.88
CA ASP A 80 7.77 -3.54 7.85
C ASP A 80 8.31 -3.96 9.21
N ALA A 81 8.05 -5.21 9.62
CA ALA A 81 8.54 -5.76 10.87
C ALA A 81 10.05 -6.04 10.82
N LEU A 82 10.63 -6.29 9.64
CA LEU A 82 12.07 -6.56 9.45
C LEU A 82 13.00 -5.38 9.75
N GLY A 83 12.46 -4.21 10.15
CA GLY A 83 13.29 -3.14 10.72
C GLY A 83 13.86 -3.46 12.12
N CYS A 84 13.35 -4.51 12.77
CA CYS A 84 13.84 -5.03 14.04
C CYS A 84 13.58 -6.54 14.10
N ASP A 85 14.63 -7.34 14.34
CA ASP A 85 14.54 -8.81 14.33
C ASP A 85 13.49 -9.30 15.35
N GLY A 86 13.50 -8.72 16.55
CA GLY A 86 12.55 -9.07 17.61
C GLY A 86 11.09 -8.81 17.21
N ARG A 87 10.80 -7.70 16.52
CA ARG A 87 9.45 -7.40 16.04
C ARG A 87 9.00 -8.37 14.94
N TYR A 88 9.90 -8.73 14.04
CA TYR A 88 9.58 -9.73 13.00
C TYR A 88 9.26 -11.09 13.62
N LEU A 89 10.08 -11.55 14.58
CA LEU A 89 9.86 -12.81 15.29
C LEU A 89 8.57 -12.80 16.12
N ASP A 90 8.30 -11.72 16.85
CA ASP A 90 7.05 -11.51 17.61
C ASP A 90 5.82 -11.64 16.69
N MET A 91 5.86 -11.00 15.52
CA MET A 91 4.80 -11.07 14.52
C MET A 91 4.66 -12.46 13.87
N LEU A 92 5.73 -13.26 13.79
CA LEU A 92 5.60 -14.65 13.34
C LEU A 92 4.96 -15.56 14.39
N ALA A 93 5.20 -15.27 15.67
CA ALA A 93 4.67 -16.04 16.80
C ALA A 93 3.23 -15.65 17.17
N THR A 94 2.84 -14.39 16.92
CA THR A 94 1.55 -13.84 17.32
C THR A 94 0.49 -14.06 16.25
N PRO A 95 -0.65 -14.69 16.57
CA PRO A 95 -1.78 -14.80 15.65
C PRO A 95 -2.30 -13.43 15.23
N PHE A 96 -2.86 -13.35 14.02
CA PHE A 96 -3.53 -12.15 13.57
C PHE A 96 -4.84 -11.94 14.33
N GLU A 97 -5.09 -10.70 14.75
CA GLU A 97 -6.35 -10.27 15.35
C GLU A 97 -6.90 -9.05 14.62
N TRP A 98 -8.22 -9.02 14.44
CA TRP A 98 -8.90 -7.85 13.90
C TRP A 98 -8.92 -6.72 14.92
N SER A 99 -8.82 -5.50 14.42
CA SER A 99 -8.97 -4.28 15.21
C SER A 99 -9.89 -3.31 14.47
N ALA A 100 -10.57 -2.44 15.21
CA ALA A 100 -11.47 -1.44 14.63
C ALA A 100 -10.81 -0.62 13.48
N PRO A 101 -9.55 -0.16 13.58
CA PRO A 101 -8.89 0.53 12.47
C PRO A 101 -8.70 -0.35 11.23
N THR A 102 -8.37 -1.64 11.41
CA THR A 102 -8.16 -2.57 10.29
C THR A 102 -9.48 -2.89 9.59
N VAL A 103 -10.55 -3.10 10.36
CA VAL A 103 -11.89 -3.33 9.81
C VAL A 103 -12.40 -2.09 9.08
N ARG A 104 -12.29 -0.90 9.68
CA ARG A 104 -12.61 0.37 9.00
C ARG A 104 -11.89 0.49 7.66
N GLY A 105 -10.60 0.13 7.59
CA GLY A 105 -9.84 0.10 6.34
C GLY A 105 -10.43 -0.85 5.29
N GLN A 106 -10.81 -2.06 5.68
CA GLN A 106 -11.48 -3.01 4.76
C GLN A 106 -12.80 -2.46 4.24
N LEU A 107 -13.61 -1.87 5.12
CA LEU A 107 -14.90 -1.27 4.74
C LEU A 107 -14.72 -0.13 3.73
N VAL A 108 -13.80 0.79 4.01
CA VAL A 108 -13.52 1.93 3.11
C VAL A 108 -13.07 1.44 1.73
N HIS A 109 -12.14 0.49 1.67
CA HIS A 109 -11.63 -0.01 0.38
C HIS A 109 -12.69 -0.77 -0.41
N GLY A 110 -13.46 -1.64 0.27
CA GLY A 110 -14.56 -2.37 -0.35
C GLY A 110 -15.65 -1.44 -0.89
N SER A 111 -16.04 -0.42 -0.11
CA SER A 111 -17.01 0.58 -0.56
C SER A 111 -16.48 1.42 -1.72
N ILE A 112 -15.19 1.81 -1.75
CA ILE A 112 -14.60 2.56 -2.87
C ILE A 112 -14.59 1.73 -4.16
N GLU A 113 -14.25 0.44 -4.07
CA GLU A 113 -14.30 -0.46 -5.22
C GLU A 113 -15.72 -0.55 -5.79
N LEU A 114 -16.73 -0.79 -4.94
CA LEU A 114 -18.14 -0.85 -5.35
C LEU A 114 -18.65 0.50 -5.87
N ASP A 115 -18.25 1.61 -5.24
CA ASP A 115 -18.57 2.97 -5.68
C ASP A 115 -18.13 3.19 -7.13
N HIS A 116 -16.91 2.76 -7.44
CA HIS A 116 -16.39 2.84 -8.79
C HIS A 116 -17.15 1.93 -9.77
N GLN A 117 -17.33 0.65 -9.43
CA GLN A 117 -17.97 -0.34 -10.32
C GLN A 117 -19.42 0.04 -10.68
N THR A 118 -20.12 0.67 -9.73
CA THR A 118 -21.49 1.16 -9.93
C THR A 118 -21.53 2.55 -10.58
N GLY A 119 -20.38 3.22 -10.74
CA GLY A 119 -20.31 4.57 -11.32
C GLY A 119 -20.91 5.63 -10.40
N ARG A 120 -20.74 5.48 -9.08
CA ARG A 120 -21.24 6.38 -8.04
C ARG A 120 -22.76 6.56 -8.03
N GLN A 121 -23.50 5.51 -8.40
CA GLN A 121 -24.98 5.56 -8.48
C GLN A 121 -25.68 5.27 -7.15
N HIS A 122 -24.96 4.77 -6.14
CA HIS A 122 -25.50 4.43 -4.82
C HIS A 122 -25.07 5.43 -3.76
N THR A 123 -25.82 5.49 -2.65
CA THR A 123 -25.40 6.29 -1.49
C THR A 123 -24.20 5.62 -0.82
N VAL A 124 -23.37 6.39 -0.11
CA VAL A 124 -22.23 5.81 0.63
C VAL A 124 -22.71 4.88 1.75
N VAL A 125 -23.89 5.14 2.31
CA VAL A 125 -24.50 4.28 3.34
C VAL A 125 -24.83 2.91 2.76
N ASP A 126 -25.46 2.84 1.58
CA ASP A 126 -25.76 1.56 0.94
C ASP A 126 -24.49 0.75 0.66
N LEU A 127 -23.45 1.42 0.12
CA LEU A 127 -22.14 0.81 -0.15
C LEU A 127 -21.44 0.32 1.13
N MET A 128 -21.68 1.00 2.25
CA MET A 128 -21.12 0.63 3.55
C MET A 128 -21.80 -0.61 4.11
N ASP A 129 -23.12 -0.69 4.01
CA ASP A 129 -23.87 -1.86 4.47
C ASP A 129 -23.49 -3.12 3.66
N ASP A 130 -23.33 -2.99 2.34
CA ASP A 130 -22.81 -4.07 1.50
C ASP A 130 -21.39 -4.48 1.90
N SER A 131 -20.48 -3.51 2.10
CA SER A 131 -19.10 -3.81 2.48
C SER A 131 -19.00 -4.44 3.88
N TRP A 132 -19.85 -4.01 4.81
CA TRP A 132 -19.97 -4.61 6.15
C TRP A 132 -20.37 -6.08 6.08
N GLU A 133 -21.40 -6.40 5.28
CA GLU A 133 -21.87 -7.76 5.15
C GLU A 133 -20.82 -8.66 4.47
N GLN A 134 -20.09 -8.16 3.48
CA GLN A 134 -18.97 -8.87 2.88
C GLN A 134 -17.84 -9.12 3.88
N PHE A 135 -17.48 -8.11 4.67
CA PHE A 135 -16.44 -8.25 5.69
C PHE A 135 -16.81 -9.32 6.72
N ARG A 136 -18.06 -9.30 7.21
CA ARG A 136 -18.57 -10.28 8.19
C ARG A 136 -18.48 -11.73 7.70
N HIS A 137 -18.58 -11.94 6.38
CA HIS A 137 -18.48 -13.25 5.74
C HIS A 137 -17.12 -13.55 5.11
N SER A 138 -16.10 -12.71 5.34
CA SER A 138 -14.76 -12.92 4.79
C SER A 138 -13.99 -14.06 5.47
N GLY A 139 -14.46 -14.53 6.64
CA GLY A 139 -13.96 -15.71 7.33
C GLY A 139 -14.33 -15.75 8.81
N ASP A 140 -14.05 -16.88 9.46
CA ASP A 140 -14.46 -17.16 10.85
C ASP A 140 -13.95 -16.10 11.84
N SER A 141 -12.73 -15.59 11.65
CA SER A 141 -12.16 -14.56 12.54
C SER A 141 -12.83 -13.19 12.38
N ALA A 142 -13.27 -12.84 11.17
CA ALA A 142 -14.03 -11.62 10.94
C ALA A 142 -15.43 -11.74 11.54
N LEU A 143 -16.08 -12.90 11.35
CA LEU A 143 -17.38 -13.18 11.95
C LEU A 143 -17.32 -13.11 13.49
N ALA A 144 -16.31 -13.74 14.10
CA ALA A 144 -16.08 -13.66 15.55
C ALA A 144 -15.90 -12.21 16.01
N PHE A 145 -15.01 -11.45 15.38
CA PHE A 145 -14.79 -10.04 15.70
C PHE A 145 -16.08 -9.22 15.64
N THR A 146 -16.88 -9.38 14.58
CA THR A 146 -18.15 -8.63 14.44
C THR A 146 -19.22 -9.06 15.43
N SER A 147 -19.21 -10.31 15.89
CA SER A 147 -20.18 -10.85 16.84
C SER A 147 -19.96 -10.34 18.26
N ASP A 148 -18.72 -9.96 18.59
CA ASP A 148 -18.35 -9.40 19.90
C ASP A 148 -18.66 -7.89 20.01
N LEU A 149 -18.94 -7.22 18.89
CA LEU A 149 -19.30 -5.80 18.89
C LEU A 149 -20.75 -5.59 19.32
N THR A 150 -20.98 -4.56 20.13
CA THR A 150 -22.33 -4.02 20.33
C THR A 150 -22.82 -3.35 19.04
N HIS A 151 -24.14 -3.25 18.90
CA HIS A 151 -24.77 -2.51 17.80
C HIS A 151 -24.24 -1.07 17.69
N LEU A 152 -24.00 -0.38 18.81
CA LEU A 152 -23.49 1.00 18.77
C LEU A 152 -22.03 1.08 18.32
N GLU A 153 -21.20 0.09 18.65
CA GLU A 153 -19.81 0.03 18.18
C GLU A 153 -19.73 -0.25 16.68
N SER A 154 -20.56 -1.17 16.16
CA SER A 154 -20.63 -1.42 14.72
C SER A 154 -21.13 -0.19 13.96
N GLU A 155 -22.18 0.47 14.45
CA GLU A 155 -22.73 1.67 13.80
C GLU A 155 -21.74 2.85 13.83
N ARG A 156 -20.99 3.03 14.93
CA ARG A 156 -19.91 4.02 14.98
C ARG A 156 -18.83 3.73 13.93
N MET A 157 -18.39 2.47 13.83
CA MET A 157 -17.35 2.07 12.88
C MET A 157 -17.79 2.30 11.42
N LYS A 158 -19.04 1.95 11.10
CA LYS A 158 -19.64 2.23 9.78
C LYS A 158 -19.70 3.73 9.52
N ALA A 159 -20.16 4.54 10.48
CA ALA A 159 -20.23 5.99 10.33
C ALA A 159 -18.84 6.61 10.04
N ASP A 160 -17.81 6.18 10.77
CA ASP A 160 -16.42 6.65 10.56
C ASP A 160 -15.84 6.21 9.20
N ALA A 161 -16.33 5.10 8.65
CA ALA A 161 -15.98 4.63 7.32
C ALA A 161 -16.75 5.39 6.22
N VAL A 162 -18.04 5.70 6.45
CA VAL A 162 -18.87 6.53 5.55
C VAL A 162 -18.21 7.90 5.37
N THR A 163 -17.76 8.54 6.45
CA THR A 163 -17.03 9.82 6.37
C THR A 163 -15.82 9.72 5.45
N ALA A 164 -15.00 8.67 5.56
CA ALA A 164 -13.82 8.51 4.72
C ALA A 164 -14.15 8.33 3.23
N VAL A 165 -15.24 7.62 2.91
CA VAL A 165 -15.65 7.42 1.52
C VAL A 165 -16.25 8.70 0.93
N GLU A 166 -16.97 9.49 1.71
CA GLU A 166 -17.45 10.82 1.27
C GLU A 166 -16.27 11.79 1.03
N GLU A 167 -15.27 11.80 1.92
CA GLU A 167 -14.04 12.56 1.73
C GLU A 167 -13.29 12.10 0.47
N PHE A 168 -13.20 10.79 0.24
CA PHE A 168 -12.64 10.23 -1.00
C PHE A 168 -13.39 10.76 -2.23
N ARG A 169 -14.73 10.76 -2.24
CA ARG A 169 -15.52 11.31 -3.36
C ARG A 169 -15.23 12.78 -3.60
N ALA A 170 -15.02 13.56 -2.54
CA ALA A 170 -14.71 14.99 -2.63
C ALA A 170 -13.32 15.27 -3.25
N VAL A 171 -12.34 14.40 -3.03
CA VAL A 171 -10.94 14.65 -3.43
C VAL A 171 -10.49 13.84 -4.65
N PHE A 172 -11.09 12.67 -4.91
CA PHE A 172 -10.70 11.76 -5.98
C PHE A 172 -11.73 11.79 -7.14
N PRO A 173 -11.28 11.96 -8.40
CA PRO A 173 -12.18 12.14 -9.53
C PRO A 173 -13.01 10.88 -9.83
N PRO A 174 -14.24 11.02 -10.35
CA PRO A 174 -15.00 9.89 -10.87
C PRO A 174 -14.35 9.38 -12.16
N LEU A 175 -13.60 8.28 -12.07
CA LEU A 175 -12.84 7.76 -13.21
C LEU A 175 -13.74 7.19 -14.31
N PRO A 176 -13.42 7.42 -15.62
CA PRO A 176 -14.22 6.88 -16.71
C PRO A 176 -14.15 5.35 -16.73
N ARG A 177 -15.30 4.68 -16.95
CA ARG A 177 -15.38 3.21 -17.05
C ARG A 177 -14.53 2.61 -18.19
N SER A 178 -14.12 3.43 -19.16
CA SER A 178 -13.24 3.02 -20.26
C SER A 178 -11.78 2.86 -19.83
N TRP A 179 -11.39 3.36 -18.66
CA TRP A 179 -10.04 3.20 -18.15
C TRP A 179 -9.82 1.78 -17.65
N SER A 180 -8.60 1.27 -17.84
CA SER A 180 -8.18 0.01 -17.23
C SER A 180 -7.90 0.25 -15.76
N MET A 181 -8.73 -0.31 -14.89
CA MET A 181 -8.67 -0.13 -13.44
C MET A 181 -8.74 -1.49 -12.77
N VAL A 182 -7.82 -1.73 -11.84
CA VAL A 182 -7.85 -2.93 -11.01
C VAL A 182 -7.71 -2.47 -9.57
N TRP A 183 -8.77 -2.70 -8.79
CA TRP A 183 -8.78 -2.43 -7.36
C TRP A 183 -8.14 -3.59 -6.63
N GLU A 184 -7.31 -3.25 -5.65
CA GLU A 184 -6.79 -4.22 -4.70
C GLU A 184 -6.07 -5.46 -5.30
N PRO A 185 -5.34 -5.37 -6.45
CA PRO A 185 -4.78 -6.56 -7.08
C PRO A 185 -3.64 -7.14 -6.25
N THR A 186 -3.65 -8.46 -6.09
CA THR A 186 -2.45 -9.15 -5.60
C THR A 186 -1.37 -9.16 -6.67
N ILE A 187 -0.21 -8.59 -6.33
CA ILE A 187 1.04 -8.68 -7.09
C ILE A 187 2.04 -9.50 -6.28
N ALA A 188 2.71 -10.46 -6.91
CA ALA A 188 3.63 -11.35 -6.22
C ALA A 188 4.85 -11.68 -7.05
N ALA A 189 5.99 -11.80 -6.38
CA ALA A 189 7.23 -12.30 -6.96
C ALA A 189 7.78 -13.42 -6.06
N ARG A 190 8.27 -14.49 -6.69
CA ARG A 190 8.96 -15.60 -6.03
C ARG A 190 10.45 -15.52 -6.33
N PHE A 191 11.29 -15.86 -5.37
CA PHE A 191 12.76 -15.86 -5.47
C PHE A 191 13.36 -17.13 -4.85
N GLY A 192 14.60 -17.45 -5.20
CA GLY A 192 15.36 -18.57 -4.65
C GLY A 192 14.68 -19.91 -4.90
N ALA A 193 14.29 -20.18 -6.15
CA ALA A 193 13.49 -21.36 -6.53
C ALA A 193 12.18 -21.53 -5.72
N GLY A 194 11.60 -20.42 -5.22
CA GLY A 194 10.37 -20.44 -4.42
C GLY A 194 10.61 -20.53 -2.91
N ALA A 195 11.86 -20.41 -2.45
CA ALA A 195 12.23 -20.25 -1.05
C ALA A 195 11.53 -19.06 -0.38
N VAL A 196 11.34 -17.96 -1.13
CA VAL A 196 10.67 -16.76 -0.66
C VAL A 196 9.62 -16.29 -1.66
N THR A 197 8.46 -15.89 -1.16
CA THR A 197 7.42 -15.18 -1.92
C THR A 197 7.16 -13.82 -1.29
N VAL A 198 7.26 -12.77 -2.09
CA VAL A 198 6.89 -11.41 -1.68
C VAL A 198 5.56 -11.07 -2.34
N LYS A 199 4.61 -10.59 -1.54
CA LYS A 199 3.27 -10.18 -1.98
C LYS A 199 3.06 -8.70 -1.68
N GLY A 200 2.41 -8.02 -2.61
CA GLY A 200 1.90 -6.67 -2.46
C GLY A 200 0.44 -6.60 -2.91
N LYS A 201 -0.26 -5.61 -2.38
CA LYS A 201 -1.66 -5.33 -2.70
C LYS A 201 -1.81 -3.80 -2.73
N PRO A 202 -1.40 -3.11 -3.81
CA PRO A 202 -1.73 -1.71 -3.97
C PRO A 202 -3.25 -1.54 -4.01
N ASP A 203 -3.76 -0.43 -3.52
CA ASP A 203 -5.21 -0.20 -3.47
C ASP A 203 -5.79 0.01 -4.87
N LEU A 204 -5.02 0.63 -5.77
CA LEU A 204 -5.44 0.91 -7.14
C LEU A 204 -4.29 0.72 -8.14
N VAL A 205 -4.56 0.04 -9.24
CA VAL A 205 -3.75 0.04 -10.45
C VAL A 205 -4.55 0.67 -11.58
N LEU A 206 -4.08 1.82 -12.08
CA LEU A 206 -4.58 2.46 -13.29
C LEU A 206 -3.70 2.09 -14.48
N GLY A 207 -4.33 1.85 -15.62
CA GLY A 207 -3.65 1.48 -16.86
C GLY A 207 -3.37 -0.02 -16.97
N ARG A 208 -2.60 -0.38 -17.99
CA ARG A 208 -2.15 -1.74 -18.29
C ARG A 208 -0.78 -1.70 -18.96
N PRO A 209 -0.01 -2.81 -18.97
CA PRO A 209 1.20 -2.89 -19.75
C PRO A 209 0.93 -2.51 -21.21
N HIS A 210 1.83 -1.74 -21.80
CA HIS A 210 1.69 -1.23 -23.16
C HIS A 210 2.96 -1.48 -23.98
N PRO A 211 2.87 -1.79 -25.29
CA PRO A 211 4.04 -2.21 -26.07
C PRO A 211 5.22 -1.22 -26.10
N ASN A 212 4.94 0.08 -26.04
CA ASN A 212 5.95 1.11 -26.33
C ASN A 212 6.34 1.99 -25.13
N GLU A 213 5.49 2.09 -24.11
CA GLU A 213 5.65 3.08 -23.04
C GLU A 213 5.02 2.58 -21.75
N ARG A 214 5.49 3.10 -20.61
CA ARG A 214 4.99 2.72 -19.29
C ARG A 214 3.69 3.48 -19.01
N ARG A 215 2.57 2.76 -18.86
CA ARG A 215 1.25 3.38 -18.64
C ARG A 215 0.61 3.11 -17.29
N MET A 216 1.19 2.23 -16.49
CA MET A 216 0.61 1.87 -15.20
C MET A 216 0.91 2.94 -14.14
N LEU A 217 -0.09 3.32 -13.35
CA LEU A 217 0.03 4.05 -12.10
C LEU A 217 -0.46 3.15 -10.97
N LEU A 218 0.35 2.97 -9.94
CA LEU A 218 -0.06 2.28 -8.71
C LEU A 218 -0.30 3.31 -7.62
N ALA A 219 -1.42 3.24 -6.93
CA ALA A 219 -1.74 4.14 -5.83
C ALA A 219 -2.22 3.37 -4.60
N ASP A 220 -1.75 3.80 -3.44
CA ASP A 220 -2.33 3.46 -2.15
C ASP A 220 -3.22 4.61 -1.67
N LEU A 221 -4.36 4.27 -1.09
CA LEU A 221 -5.24 5.18 -0.40
C LEU A 221 -4.93 5.10 1.10
N LYS A 222 -4.88 6.25 1.76
CA LYS A 222 -4.63 6.34 3.20
C LYS A 222 -5.57 7.34 3.84
N THR A 223 -6.08 6.93 4.99
CA THR A 223 -6.72 7.82 5.97
C THR A 223 -5.75 8.00 7.14
N GLY A 224 -5.77 9.17 7.77
CA GLY A 224 -4.89 9.54 8.88
C GLY A 224 -3.50 10.06 8.48
N ALA A 225 -2.61 10.10 9.48
CA ALA A 225 -1.31 10.76 9.38
C ALA A 225 -0.34 10.08 8.42
N ARG A 226 0.45 10.91 7.71
CA ARG A 226 1.51 10.47 6.81
C ARG A 226 2.55 9.62 7.54
N SER A 227 3.06 8.60 6.85
CA SER A 227 4.16 7.77 7.32
C SER A 227 5.34 7.89 6.38
N GLY A 228 6.55 8.11 6.93
CA GLY A 228 7.78 8.13 6.14
C GLY A 228 8.10 6.81 5.43
N LYS A 229 7.33 5.74 5.71
CA LYS A 229 7.46 4.43 5.04
C LYS A 229 6.61 4.29 3.78
N ASP A 230 5.62 5.16 3.58
CA ASP A 230 4.65 5.03 2.48
C ASP A 230 5.35 4.99 1.12
N ARG A 231 6.33 5.88 0.90
CA ARG A 231 7.18 5.89 -0.29
C ARG A 231 7.94 4.57 -0.50
N ALA A 232 8.49 3.99 0.57
CA ALA A 232 9.25 2.74 0.47
C ALA A 232 8.35 1.56 0.10
N ASP A 233 7.11 1.51 0.61
CA ASP A 233 6.12 0.50 0.24
C ASP A 233 5.74 0.61 -1.24
N MET A 234 5.51 1.84 -1.71
CA MET A 234 5.17 2.09 -3.11
C MET A 234 6.29 1.67 -4.07
N ARG A 235 7.56 1.84 -3.68
CA ARG A 235 8.71 1.32 -4.44
C ARG A 235 8.72 -0.21 -4.52
N ILE A 236 8.35 -0.90 -3.43
CA ILE A 236 8.19 -2.36 -3.45
C ILE A 236 7.05 -2.75 -4.40
N TYR A 237 5.93 -2.04 -4.40
CA TYR A 237 4.85 -2.33 -5.36
C TYR A 237 5.28 -2.08 -6.81
N ALA A 238 6.04 -1.01 -7.09
CA ALA A 238 6.63 -0.79 -8.41
C ALA A 238 7.52 -1.96 -8.85
N LEU A 239 8.38 -2.43 -7.95
CA LEU A 239 9.27 -3.58 -8.18
C LEU A 239 8.48 -4.87 -8.47
N LEU A 240 7.48 -5.18 -7.64
CA LEU A 240 6.64 -6.37 -7.81
C LEU A 240 5.81 -6.31 -9.09
N ALA A 241 5.25 -5.15 -9.43
CA ALA A 241 4.54 -4.96 -10.69
C ALA A 241 5.46 -5.14 -11.90
N THR A 242 6.68 -4.59 -11.84
CA THR A 242 7.70 -4.77 -12.88
C THR A 242 8.00 -6.25 -13.10
N LEU A 243 8.18 -7.02 -12.02
CA LEU A 243 8.47 -8.46 -12.11
C LEU A 243 7.28 -9.29 -12.58
N LYS A 244 6.05 -8.91 -12.22
CA LYS A 244 4.81 -9.61 -12.61
C LYS A 244 4.46 -9.36 -14.07
N TYR A 245 4.52 -8.11 -14.52
CA TYR A 245 4.03 -7.69 -15.83
C TYR A 245 5.13 -7.55 -16.87
N GLY A 246 6.39 -7.68 -16.48
CA GLY A 246 7.55 -7.42 -17.34
C GLY A 246 7.79 -5.92 -17.59
N GLN A 247 6.91 -5.04 -17.13
CA GLN A 247 6.96 -3.59 -17.34
C GLN A 247 6.72 -2.83 -16.04
N ALA A 248 7.58 -1.85 -15.77
CA ALA A 248 7.42 -0.98 -14.61
C ALA A 248 6.25 -0.01 -14.80
N PRO A 249 5.54 0.37 -13.72
CA PRO A 249 4.67 1.54 -13.78
C PRO A 249 5.49 2.80 -14.13
N PHE A 250 4.82 3.83 -14.66
CA PHE A 250 5.50 5.12 -14.83
C PHE A 250 5.60 5.87 -13.51
N ARG A 251 4.66 5.60 -12.60
CA ARG A 251 4.53 6.30 -11.32
C ARG A 251 3.91 5.41 -10.27
N VAL A 252 4.29 5.67 -9.03
CA VAL A 252 3.61 5.16 -7.85
C VAL A 252 3.25 6.31 -6.91
N ALA A 253 2.20 6.16 -6.12
CA ALA A 253 1.73 7.22 -5.24
C ALA A 253 1.03 6.73 -3.98
N THR A 254 0.96 7.62 -3.00
CA THR A 254 0.07 7.51 -1.84
C THR A 254 -0.86 8.72 -1.84
N VAL A 255 -2.16 8.47 -1.82
CA VAL A 255 -3.21 9.48 -1.73
C VAL A 255 -3.65 9.58 -0.28
N TYR A 256 -3.49 10.76 0.31
CA TYR A 256 -3.90 11.08 1.67
C TYR A 256 -5.29 11.73 1.60
N ILE A 257 -6.33 10.93 1.86
CA ILE A 257 -7.73 11.32 1.68
C ILE A 257 -8.07 12.53 2.55
N ASP A 258 -7.74 12.47 3.84
CA ASP A 258 -8.02 13.50 4.85
C ASP A 258 -7.36 14.86 4.50
N GLU A 259 -6.27 14.85 3.72
CA GLU A 259 -5.56 16.07 3.30
C GLU A 259 -5.96 16.54 1.89
N GLY A 260 -6.70 15.73 1.13
CA GLY A 260 -6.95 15.97 -0.29
C GLY A 260 -5.67 16.16 -1.11
N ALA A 261 -4.62 15.44 -0.71
CA ALA A 261 -3.26 15.56 -1.24
C ALA A 261 -2.69 14.19 -1.62
N PHE A 262 -1.60 14.19 -2.39
CA PHE A 262 -0.89 12.98 -2.76
C PHE A 262 0.62 13.20 -2.72
N GLU A 263 1.34 12.14 -2.42
CA GLU A 263 2.77 12.03 -2.65
C GLU A 263 3.00 11.02 -3.76
N HIS A 264 3.85 11.35 -4.73
CA HIS A 264 4.16 10.44 -5.83
C HIS A 264 5.65 10.37 -6.08
N GLU A 265 6.05 9.30 -6.76
CA GLU A 265 7.39 9.10 -7.28
C GLU A 265 7.32 8.54 -8.69
N ASP A 266 7.97 9.23 -9.63
CA ASP A 266 8.17 8.73 -10.97
C ASP A 266 9.17 7.57 -10.92
N VAL A 267 8.78 6.45 -11.54
CA VAL A 267 9.54 5.20 -11.42
C VAL A 267 10.63 5.18 -12.48
N THR A 268 11.80 5.62 -12.04
CA THR A 268 13.04 5.50 -12.81
C THR A 268 13.69 4.14 -12.60
N ASP A 269 14.70 3.86 -13.40
CA ASP A 269 15.47 2.63 -13.28
C ASP A 269 16.28 2.60 -11.97
N ASP A 270 16.82 3.74 -11.53
CA ASP A 270 17.51 3.87 -10.24
C ASP A 270 16.59 3.57 -9.05
N VAL A 271 15.33 4.00 -9.12
CA VAL A 271 14.32 3.70 -8.09
C VAL A 271 14.10 2.19 -7.99
N LEU A 272 13.98 1.49 -9.12
CA LEU A 272 13.79 0.04 -9.14
C LEU A 272 15.03 -0.70 -8.63
N GLU A 273 16.24 -0.26 -9.01
CA GLU A 273 17.48 -0.88 -8.55
C GLU A 273 17.74 -0.64 -7.06
N ALA A 274 17.40 0.54 -6.53
CA ALA A 274 17.42 0.81 -5.10
C ALA A 274 16.41 -0.07 -4.34
N ALA A 275 15.18 -0.18 -4.85
CA ALA A 275 14.15 -1.04 -4.27
C ALA A 275 14.54 -2.51 -4.29
N ALA A 276 15.18 -2.99 -5.36
CA ALA A 276 15.65 -4.37 -5.50
C ALA A 276 16.76 -4.70 -4.48
N ARG A 277 17.71 -3.78 -4.27
CA ARG A 277 18.76 -3.93 -3.24
C ARG A 277 18.16 -4.00 -1.83
N MET A 278 17.30 -3.05 -1.49
CA MET A 278 16.62 -3.02 -0.20
C MET A 278 15.76 -4.27 0.01
N LEU A 279 15.05 -4.75 -1.02
CA LEU A 279 14.28 -5.97 -0.92
C LEU A 279 15.20 -7.17 -0.64
N ALA A 280 16.29 -7.33 -1.40
CA ALA A 280 17.22 -8.43 -1.21
C ALA A 280 17.81 -8.48 0.21
N GLU A 281 18.16 -7.32 0.79
CA GLU A 281 18.59 -7.22 2.19
C GLU A 281 17.51 -7.72 3.15
N ARG A 282 16.26 -7.28 2.97
CA ARG A 282 15.11 -7.77 3.76
C ARG A 282 14.86 -9.26 3.58
N LEU A 283 15.05 -9.80 2.37
CA LEU A 283 14.90 -11.23 2.11
C LEU A 283 15.96 -12.04 2.86
N ASN A 284 17.22 -11.60 2.83
CA ASN A 284 18.31 -12.24 3.58
C ASN A 284 18.02 -12.24 5.08
N THR A 285 17.57 -11.11 5.63
CA THR A 285 17.16 -11.03 7.05
C THR A 285 16.00 -11.97 7.36
N ALA A 286 14.96 -11.99 6.51
CA ALA A 286 13.81 -12.86 6.73
C ALA A 286 14.18 -14.35 6.66
N LEU A 287 15.01 -14.74 5.68
CA LEU A 287 15.53 -16.11 5.55
C LEU A 287 16.33 -16.52 6.78
N ARG A 288 17.29 -15.68 7.20
CA ARG A 288 18.09 -15.91 8.40
C ARG A 288 17.20 -16.09 9.63
N LEU A 289 16.28 -15.17 9.88
CA LEU A 289 15.41 -15.20 11.07
C LEU A 289 14.42 -16.37 11.06
N THR A 290 13.98 -16.83 9.88
CA THR A 290 13.09 -17.99 9.80
C THR A 290 13.85 -19.31 10.01
N ASP A 291 15.07 -19.44 9.49
CA ASP A 291 15.79 -20.71 9.52
C ASP A 291 16.69 -20.86 10.75
N ARG A 292 17.32 -19.77 11.19
CA ARG A 292 18.28 -19.72 12.32
C ARG A 292 18.13 -18.37 13.05
N PRO A 293 17.15 -18.22 13.96
CA PRO A 293 16.89 -16.99 14.72
C PRO A 293 17.94 -16.75 15.82
N GLU A 294 19.22 -16.90 15.48
CA GLU A 294 20.36 -16.67 16.35
C GLU A 294 20.86 -15.23 16.15
N ALA A 295 21.38 -14.62 17.22
CA ALA A 295 21.89 -13.24 17.22
C ALA A 295 20.89 -12.21 16.65
N VAL A 296 19.82 -11.95 17.42
CA VAL A 296 18.80 -10.96 17.05
C VAL A 296 19.35 -9.53 17.14
N HIS A 297 19.11 -8.76 16.09
CA HIS A 297 19.39 -7.33 16.05
C HIS A 297 18.13 -6.57 16.45
N LEU A 298 18.16 -6.00 17.65
CA LEU A 298 17.07 -5.22 18.18
C LEU A 298 17.28 -3.74 17.83
N THR A 299 16.27 -3.12 17.24
CA THR A 299 16.26 -1.70 16.90
C THR A 299 15.02 -1.08 17.52
N ALA A 300 15.20 -0.08 18.38
CA ALA A 300 14.10 0.67 18.96
C ALA A 300 13.62 1.80 18.04
N GLY A 301 12.36 2.19 18.20
CA GLY A 301 11.77 3.31 17.47
C GLY A 301 10.24 3.34 17.57
N PRO A 302 9.57 4.21 16.78
CA PRO A 302 8.13 4.40 16.87
C PRO A 302 7.30 3.13 16.66
N ALA A 303 7.85 2.13 15.97
CA ALA A 303 7.22 0.84 15.73
C ALA A 303 7.11 -0.06 16.98
N CYS A 304 7.88 0.23 18.04
CA CYS A 304 7.83 -0.53 19.29
C CYS A 304 6.46 -0.47 19.96
N ARG A 305 5.65 0.57 19.70
CA ARG A 305 4.27 0.66 20.23
C ARG A 305 3.35 -0.47 19.76
N TRP A 306 3.74 -1.18 18.70
CA TRP A 306 3.00 -2.30 18.11
C TRP A 306 3.74 -3.63 18.26
N CYS A 307 4.69 -3.73 19.19
CA CYS A 307 5.47 -4.94 19.44
C CYS A 307 5.05 -5.55 20.78
N GLY A 308 4.64 -6.81 20.81
CA GLY A 308 4.24 -7.51 22.03
C GLY A 308 5.38 -7.64 23.04
N LEU A 309 6.62 -7.65 22.55
CA LEU A 309 7.84 -7.72 23.37
C LEU A 309 8.26 -6.36 23.96
N ALA A 310 7.59 -5.26 23.63
CA ALA A 310 7.99 -3.93 24.08
C ALA A 310 8.15 -3.77 25.60
N PRO A 311 7.28 -4.34 26.46
CA PRO A 311 7.41 -4.19 27.92
C PRO A 311 8.69 -4.76 28.52
N THR A 312 9.30 -5.76 27.86
CA THR A 312 10.49 -6.47 28.34
C THR A 312 11.72 -6.29 27.45
N CYS A 313 11.61 -5.45 26.41
CA CYS A 313 12.70 -5.24 25.44
C CYS A 313 13.74 -4.23 25.96
N PRO A 314 15.03 -4.61 26.09
CA PRO A 314 16.05 -3.73 26.62
C PRO A 314 16.33 -2.51 25.72
N GLU A 315 16.29 -2.67 24.39
CA GLU A 315 16.47 -1.53 23.48
C GLU A 315 15.31 -0.53 23.54
N LYS A 316 14.08 -1.01 23.82
CA LYS A 316 12.94 -0.12 24.01
C LYS A 316 13.08 0.69 25.29
N GLN A 317 13.54 0.06 26.37
CA GLN A 317 13.81 0.73 27.64
C GLN A 317 14.85 1.84 27.45
N ARG A 318 16.00 1.53 26.82
CA ARG A 318 17.02 2.54 26.50
C ARG A 318 16.46 3.71 25.67
N TRP A 319 15.65 3.41 24.66
CA TRP A 319 15.04 4.44 23.80
C TRP A 319 14.05 5.34 24.55
N ASP A 320 13.32 4.81 25.52
CA ASP A 320 12.44 5.61 26.37
C ASP A 320 13.25 6.52 27.31
N ASP A 321 14.32 5.98 27.90
CA ASP A 321 15.23 6.71 28.79
C ASP A 321 15.87 7.90 28.04
N GLU A 322 16.45 7.66 26.86
CA GLU A 322 17.06 8.72 26.01
C GLU A 322 16.07 9.83 25.65
N ARG A 323 14.80 9.47 25.41
CA ARG A 323 13.74 10.43 25.09
C ARG A 323 13.28 11.22 26.31
N ALA A 324 13.24 10.58 27.49
CA ALA A 324 12.93 11.25 28.74
C ALA A 324 14.02 12.28 29.09
N ASP A 325 15.29 11.92 28.90
CA ASP A 325 16.43 12.82 29.10
C ASP A 325 16.39 14.00 28.13
N THR A 326 16.17 13.75 26.83
CA THR A 326 16.03 14.82 25.82
C THR A 326 14.86 15.76 26.13
N ALA A 327 13.74 15.23 26.62
CA ALA A 327 12.58 16.04 27.00
C ALA A 327 12.84 16.87 28.27
N ALA A 328 13.61 16.33 29.22
CA ALA A 328 14.02 17.04 30.42
C ALA A 328 15.00 18.19 30.11
N GLU A 329 15.91 18.00 29.16
CA GLU A 329 16.85 19.04 28.68
C GLU A 329 16.17 20.15 27.86
N ALA A 330 15.03 19.86 27.22
CA ALA A 330 14.32 20.79 26.34
C ALA A 330 13.33 21.74 27.06
N LEU A 331 13.18 21.64 28.40
CA LEU A 331 12.37 22.58 29.18
C LEU A 331 13.18 23.85 29.50
N PRO A 332 12.84 25.02 28.92
CA PRO A 332 13.45 26.27 29.36
C PRO A 332 12.89 26.63 30.73
N PHE A 333 13.78 27.02 31.65
CA PHE A 333 13.40 27.76 32.86
C PHE A 333 12.65 29.05 32.50
#